data_AF-R5CQ49-F1
#
_entry.id   AF-R5CQ49-F1
#
_cell.length_a   1.000
_cell.length_b   1.000
_cell.length_c   1.000
_cell.angle_alpha   90.00
_cell.angle_beta   90.00
_cell.angle_gamma   90.00
#
_symmetry.space_group_name_H-M   'P 1'
#
loop_
_entity.id
_entity.type
_entity.pdbx_description
1 polymer ?
#
loop_
_entity_poly.entity_id
_entity_poly.type
_entity_poly.pdbx_seq_one_letter_code
_entity_poly.pdbx_strand_id
1 'polypeptide(L)'
;MSRLNVGILGCGAIAATMANTVRKTKGFCMYAAASRNLDKATGFAKRNGVRKAYGSYEELLQDKKVDLVYIATPHSEHFEHAKLCISYGKPCLVEKAFTVNEAQAREVFRLAKEKNVFITEAIWTRYMPFVRTMKEVLASGVIGKPVCLSANLGYAIKGKERMVEPALAGGSLLDLGVYPLNFASMMFGDDLLRVEASCTYTSKHLDEQDNLTLIYKDGRMAALTATMLGTTDRKGTIVGTEGYLVIDNINNFERMTVYDGKYKKIASYKRPRQITGYEYELQACRMALENGWLECPEMTHDETIRMMRICDVIRRQIGVIYPFENGSVPDPVKVEEGATSQVEEVIEISPELQIAPQEDATLFMEGPVADAGDAQVIAGEPETAEADGSMIAGEPIAAADASAGSEQAGPDMTEEAFAVSEKTGESETPTEVLTETPTEVLTDTSTETPAAAPAEVPAAAD
;
A
#
# COMPACT_ATOMS: atom_id res chain seq x y z
N MET A 1 18.74 -26.93 6.42
CA MET A 1 17.62 -26.58 7.32
C MET A 1 16.30 -26.98 6.70
N SER A 2 15.28 -27.28 7.51
CA SER A 2 13.91 -27.56 7.05
C SER A 2 13.27 -26.34 6.41
N ARG A 3 12.23 -26.57 5.60
CA ARG A 3 11.37 -25.49 5.06
C ARG A 3 10.53 -24.90 6.18
N LEU A 4 10.33 -23.58 6.19
CA LEU A 4 9.38 -22.91 7.09
C LEU A 4 7.96 -23.04 6.51
N ASN A 5 7.05 -23.55 7.33
CA ASN A 5 5.64 -23.64 7.02
C ASN A 5 4.94 -22.32 7.35
N VAL A 6 4.48 -21.64 6.30
CA VAL A 6 3.79 -20.35 6.43
C VAL A 6 2.29 -20.56 6.58
N GLY A 7 1.70 -19.91 7.58
CA GLY A 7 0.26 -19.75 7.74
C GLY A 7 -0.17 -18.33 7.34
N ILE A 8 -1.34 -18.17 6.73
CA ILE A 8 -1.89 -16.85 6.41
C ILE A 8 -3.20 -16.62 7.18
N LEU A 9 -3.31 -15.48 7.87
CA LEU A 9 -4.58 -14.96 8.40
C LEU A 9 -5.18 -13.99 7.38
N GLY A 10 -6.41 -14.28 6.92
CA GLY A 10 -7.06 -13.52 5.86
C GLY A 10 -6.94 -14.20 4.50
N CYS A 11 -7.94 -13.98 3.64
CA CYS A 11 -8.07 -14.65 2.33
C CYS A 11 -8.32 -13.64 1.20
N GLY A 12 -7.75 -12.44 1.32
CA GLY A 12 -7.87 -11.34 0.35
C GLY A 12 -6.89 -11.44 -0.83
N ALA A 13 -6.84 -10.38 -1.65
CA ALA A 13 -5.97 -10.33 -2.84
C ALA A 13 -4.48 -10.39 -2.49
N ILE A 14 -4.03 -9.64 -1.48
CA ILE A 14 -2.63 -9.65 -1.05
C ILE A 14 -2.20 -11.01 -0.48
N ALA A 15 -3.10 -11.70 0.23
CA ALA A 15 -2.88 -13.08 0.68
C ALA A 15 -2.62 -14.03 -0.50
N ALA A 16 -3.30 -13.85 -1.64
CA ALA A 16 -3.06 -14.66 -2.83
C ALA A 16 -1.67 -14.39 -3.44
N THR A 17 -1.25 -13.12 -3.51
CA THR A 17 0.11 -12.73 -3.92
C THR A 17 1.16 -13.36 -3.00
N MET A 18 0.97 -13.29 -1.69
CA MET A 18 1.87 -13.91 -0.72
C MET A 18 1.89 -15.43 -0.87
N ALA A 19 0.74 -16.10 -1.00
CA ALA A 19 0.68 -17.55 -1.19
C ALA A 19 1.44 -18.00 -2.45
N ASN A 20 1.32 -17.26 -3.57
CA ASN A 20 2.10 -17.51 -4.78
C ASN A 20 3.60 -17.29 -4.54
N THR A 21 3.99 -16.25 -3.82
CA THR A 21 5.39 -15.94 -3.47
C THR A 21 6.01 -17.05 -2.62
N VAL A 22 5.34 -17.44 -1.53
CA VAL A 22 5.78 -18.51 -0.63
C VAL A 22 5.98 -19.82 -1.40
N ARG A 23 5.06 -20.18 -2.30
CA ARG A 23 5.17 -21.41 -3.12
C ARG A 23 6.39 -21.44 -4.04
N LYS A 24 6.81 -20.27 -4.53
CA LYS A 24 7.95 -20.12 -5.46
C LYS A 24 9.28 -19.87 -4.74
N THR A 25 9.25 -19.51 -3.46
CA THR A 25 10.44 -19.19 -2.67
C THR A 25 11.05 -20.43 -2.04
N LYS A 26 12.32 -20.72 -2.34
CA LYS A 26 13.06 -21.83 -1.73
C LYS A 26 13.14 -21.65 -0.21
N GLY A 27 13.00 -22.75 0.53
CA GLY A 27 13.04 -22.72 1.99
C GLY A 27 11.70 -22.45 2.66
N PHE A 28 10.61 -22.27 1.91
CA PHE A 28 9.28 -22.08 2.46
C PHE A 28 8.28 -23.12 1.94
N CYS A 29 7.18 -23.28 2.67
CA CYS A 29 6.04 -24.09 2.30
C CYS A 29 4.76 -23.33 2.61
N MET A 30 3.90 -23.13 1.61
CA MET A 30 2.58 -22.56 1.83
C MET A 30 1.69 -23.60 2.51
N TYR A 31 1.62 -23.53 3.84
CA TYR A 31 1.05 -24.59 4.66
C TYR A 31 -0.43 -24.39 4.97
N ALA A 32 -0.80 -23.26 5.58
CA ALA A 32 -2.14 -23.06 6.10
C ALA A 32 -2.71 -21.68 5.71
N ALA A 33 -4.02 -21.60 5.57
CA ALA A 33 -4.74 -20.33 5.48
C ALA A 33 -5.97 -20.40 6.38
N ALA A 34 -6.32 -19.27 6.98
CA ALA A 34 -7.48 -19.16 7.84
C ALA A 34 -8.33 -17.94 7.47
N SER A 35 -9.63 -18.07 7.71
CA SER A 35 -10.64 -17.03 7.61
C SER A 35 -11.68 -17.31 8.68
N ARG A 36 -12.44 -16.30 9.12
CA ARG A 36 -13.60 -16.45 10.03
C ARG A 36 -14.76 -17.28 9.45
N ASN A 37 -14.58 -17.83 8.25
CA ASN A 37 -15.54 -18.64 7.52
C ASN A 37 -14.75 -19.73 6.79
N LEU A 38 -15.04 -21.00 7.13
CA LEU A 38 -14.32 -22.16 6.63
C LEU A 38 -14.43 -22.33 5.10
N ASP A 39 -15.58 -22.01 4.51
CA ASP A 39 -15.77 -22.10 3.06
C ASP A 39 -14.89 -21.10 2.31
N LYS A 40 -14.76 -19.88 2.83
CA LYS A 40 -13.84 -18.87 2.29
C LYS A 40 -12.39 -19.36 2.36
N ALA A 41 -11.96 -19.91 3.50
CA ALA A 41 -10.60 -20.45 3.67
C ALA A 41 -10.34 -21.64 2.74
N THR A 42 -11.29 -22.57 2.62
CA THR A 42 -11.21 -23.76 1.76
C THR A 42 -11.13 -23.36 0.28
N GLY A 43 -11.98 -22.44 -0.15
CA GLY A 43 -11.95 -21.89 -1.50
C GLY A 43 -10.63 -21.19 -1.82
N PHE A 44 -10.11 -20.38 -0.89
CA PHE A 44 -8.80 -19.74 -1.01
C PHE A 44 -7.68 -20.78 -1.11
N ALA A 45 -7.69 -21.80 -0.25
CA ALA A 45 -6.68 -22.85 -0.23
C ALA A 45 -6.63 -23.63 -1.55
N LYS A 46 -7.81 -24.00 -2.09
CA LYS A 46 -7.93 -24.68 -3.38
C LYS A 46 -7.36 -23.85 -4.53
N ARG A 47 -7.71 -22.56 -4.61
CA ARG A 47 -7.24 -21.67 -5.70
C ARG A 47 -5.75 -21.37 -5.63
N ASN A 48 -5.20 -21.23 -4.43
CA ASN A 48 -3.83 -20.75 -4.24
C ASN A 48 -2.82 -21.88 -3.93
N GLY A 49 -3.28 -23.13 -3.83
CA GLY A 49 -2.42 -24.28 -3.54
C GLY A 49 -1.91 -24.30 -2.11
N VAL A 50 -2.77 -23.95 -1.14
CA VAL A 50 -2.48 -24.02 0.29
C VAL A 50 -2.86 -25.40 0.83
N ARG A 51 -2.01 -26.01 1.65
CA ARG A 51 -2.19 -27.39 2.10
C ARG A 51 -3.34 -27.58 3.09
N LYS A 52 -3.61 -26.61 3.97
CA LYS A 52 -4.67 -26.65 4.99
C LYS A 52 -5.49 -25.36 5.00
N ALA A 53 -6.77 -25.50 5.33
CA ALA A 53 -7.70 -24.40 5.56
C ALA A 53 -8.31 -24.52 6.95
N TYR A 54 -8.53 -23.38 7.62
CA TYR A 54 -9.12 -23.29 8.95
C TYR A 54 -10.29 -22.29 8.97
N GLY A 55 -11.31 -22.57 9.79
CA GLY A 55 -12.52 -21.76 9.93
C GLY A 55 -12.41 -20.65 10.97
N SER A 56 -11.31 -20.61 11.72
CA SER A 56 -10.93 -19.58 12.68
C SER A 56 -9.42 -19.33 12.64
N TYR A 57 -8.99 -18.18 13.16
CA TYR A 57 -7.57 -17.85 13.25
C TYR A 57 -6.89 -18.66 14.37
N GLU A 58 -7.60 -18.91 15.46
CA GLU A 58 -7.17 -19.69 16.62
C GLU A 58 -6.81 -21.13 16.23
N GLU A 59 -7.62 -21.79 15.40
CA GLU A 59 -7.32 -23.14 14.92
C GLU A 59 -5.99 -23.20 14.13
N LEU A 60 -5.69 -22.18 13.31
CA LEU A 60 -4.41 -22.10 12.61
C LEU A 60 -3.26 -21.86 13.59
N LEU A 61 -3.44 -20.96 14.55
CA LEU A 61 -2.42 -20.61 15.54
C LEU A 61 -2.13 -21.75 16.52
N GLN A 62 -3.08 -22.67 16.74
CA GLN A 62 -2.87 -23.90 17.51
C GLN A 62 -2.08 -24.97 16.74
N ASP A 63 -1.98 -24.89 15.41
CA ASP A 63 -1.22 -25.87 14.64
C ASP A 63 0.29 -25.69 14.86
N LYS A 64 0.88 -26.64 15.59
CA LYS A 64 2.32 -26.70 15.91
C LYS A 64 3.23 -26.79 14.68
N LYS A 65 2.68 -27.13 13.50
CA LYS A 65 3.44 -27.17 12.24
C LYS A 65 3.51 -25.81 11.54
N VAL A 66 2.80 -24.77 11.98
CA VAL A 66 2.96 -23.40 11.47
C VAL A 66 4.16 -22.75 12.15
N ASP A 67 5.15 -22.34 11.36
CA ASP A 67 6.41 -21.75 11.83
C ASP A 67 6.42 -20.22 11.76
N LEU A 68 5.72 -19.64 10.78
CA LEU A 68 5.58 -18.20 10.57
C LEU A 68 4.15 -17.89 10.12
N VAL A 69 3.54 -16.83 10.68
CA VAL A 69 2.21 -16.36 10.31
C VAL A 69 2.30 -15.05 9.55
N TYR A 70 1.66 -14.96 8.40
CA TYR A 70 1.49 -13.72 7.66
C TYR A 70 0.08 -13.19 7.88
N ILE A 71 -0.04 -11.96 8.40
CA ILE A 71 -1.32 -11.32 8.70
C ILE A 71 -1.68 -10.44 7.50
N ALA A 72 -2.74 -10.83 6.78
CA ALA A 72 -3.20 -10.22 5.53
C ALA A 72 -4.65 -9.70 5.63
N THR A 73 -5.04 -9.31 6.84
CA THR A 73 -6.38 -8.82 7.14
C THR A 73 -6.49 -7.32 6.85
N PRO A 74 -7.68 -6.70 6.93
CA PRO A 74 -7.78 -5.24 6.84
C PRO A 74 -6.96 -4.53 7.94
N HIS A 75 -6.57 -3.27 7.69
CA HIS A 75 -5.77 -2.46 8.61
C HIS A 75 -6.36 -2.39 10.03
N SER A 76 -7.69 -2.25 10.13
CA SER A 76 -8.43 -2.23 11.41
C SER A 76 -8.18 -3.46 12.30
N GLU A 77 -7.80 -4.58 11.69
CA GLU A 77 -7.68 -5.87 12.38
C GLU A 77 -6.23 -6.24 12.73
N HIS A 78 -5.23 -5.52 12.20
CA HIS A 78 -3.82 -5.88 12.38
C HIS A 78 -3.42 -5.94 13.85
N PHE A 79 -3.84 -4.95 14.63
CA PHE A 79 -3.53 -4.86 16.07
C PHE A 79 -3.99 -6.09 16.85
N GLU A 80 -5.25 -6.48 16.72
CA GLU A 80 -5.80 -7.62 17.46
C GLU A 80 -5.26 -8.96 16.93
N HIS A 81 -5.04 -9.09 15.62
CA HIS A 81 -4.44 -10.31 15.07
C HIS A 81 -2.96 -10.48 15.43
N ALA A 82 -2.20 -9.39 15.52
CA ALA A 82 -0.82 -9.42 15.99
C ALA A 82 -0.77 -9.87 17.45
N LYS A 83 -1.60 -9.28 18.33
CA LYS A 83 -1.75 -9.70 19.73
C LYS A 83 -2.17 -11.16 19.85
N LEU A 84 -3.08 -11.61 18.99
CA LEU A 84 -3.51 -13.00 18.94
C LEU A 84 -2.33 -13.92 18.61
N CYS A 85 -1.55 -13.63 17.56
CA CYS A 85 -0.35 -14.40 17.22
C CYS A 85 0.64 -14.47 18.40
N ILE A 86 0.91 -13.32 19.03
CA ILE A 86 1.80 -13.22 20.20
C ILE A 86 1.29 -14.08 21.36
N SER A 87 -0.02 -14.08 21.63
CA SER A 87 -0.62 -14.86 22.71
C SER A 87 -0.45 -16.38 22.52
N TYR A 88 -0.36 -16.84 21.27
CA TYR A 88 -0.07 -18.23 20.90
C TYR A 88 1.43 -18.52 20.71
N GLY A 89 2.30 -17.54 20.94
CA GLY A 89 3.74 -17.69 20.74
C GLY A 89 4.14 -17.88 19.27
N LYS A 90 3.34 -17.37 18.32
CA LYS A 90 3.55 -17.55 16.89
C LYS A 90 4.31 -16.35 16.30
N PRO A 91 5.49 -16.56 15.70
CA PRO A 91 6.15 -15.54 14.92
C PRO A 91 5.26 -15.00 13.81
N CYS A 92 5.26 -13.69 13.59
CA CYS A 92 4.42 -13.10 12.55
C CYS A 92 5.06 -11.97 11.73
N LEU A 93 4.65 -11.90 10.47
CA LEU A 93 4.88 -10.82 9.53
C LEU A 93 3.53 -10.14 9.28
N VAL A 94 3.42 -8.87 9.65
CA VAL A 94 2.14 -8.14 9.63
C VAL A 94 2.10 -7.21 8.43
N GLU A 95 1.04 -7.26 7.63
CA GLU A 95 0.87 -6.34 6.50
C GLU A 95 0.94 -4.87 6.91
N LYS A 96 1.26 -4.03 5.93
CA LYS A 96 1.24 -2.58 6.12
C LYS A 96 -0.21 -2.04 6.07
N ALA A 97 -0.49 -0.83 6.55
CA ALA A 97 0.26 -0.20 7.64
C ALA A 97 0.22 -1.13 8.87
N PHE A 98 1.31 -1.21 9.64
CA PHE A 98 1.42 -2.16 10.75
C PHE A 98 0.22 -2.14 11.70
N THR A 99 -0.22 -0.93 12.06
CA THR A 99 -1.40 -0.64 12.88
C THR A 99 -2.03 0.66 12.39
N VAL A 100 -3.11 1.13 13.03
CA VAL A 100 -3.78 2.38 12.64
C VAL A 100 -3.16 3.63 13.26
N ASN A 101 -2.36 3.46 14.33
CA ASN A 101 -1.68 4.53 15.05
C ASN A 101 -0.46 4.00 15.83
N GLU A 102 0.36 4.93 16.35
CA GLU A 102 1.60 4.67 17.11
C GLU A 102 1.34 3.90 18.40
N ALA A 103 0.28 4.24 19.13
CA ALA A 103 -0.03 3.63 20.42
C ALA A 103 -0.27 2.11 20.29
N GLN A 104 -0.99 1.69 19.26
CA GLN A 104 -1.17 0.27 18.94
C GLN A 104 0.14 -0.42 18.57
N ALA A 105 0.99 0.20 17.75
CA ALA A 105 2.28 -0.38 17.36
C ALA A 105 3.17 -0.63 18.58
N ARG A 106 3.28 0.37 19.48
CA ARG A 106 4.07 0.26 20.72
C ARG A 106 3.58 -0.87 21.61
N GLU A 107 2.26 -1.00 21.78
CA GLU A 107 1.69 -2.06 22.59
C GLU A 107 1.98 -3.45 22.02
N VAL A 108 1.86 -3.62 20.69
CA VAL A 108 2.19 -4.88 20.02
C VAL A 108 3.66 -5.25 20.23
N PHE A 109 4.60 -4.33 20.02
CA PHE A 109 6.02 -4.60 20.20
C PHE A 109 6.39 -4.84 21.67
N ARG A 110 5.76 -4.13 22.62
CA ARG A 110 5.91 -4.39 24.06
C ARG A 110 5.51 -5.84 24.39
N LEU A 111 4.33 -6.27 23.95
CA LEU A 111 3.82 -7.62 24.18
C LEU A 111 4.71 -8.69 23.51
N ALA A 112 5.18 -8.43 22.28
CA ALA A 112 6.07 -9.34 21.56
C ALA A 112 7.40 -9.53 22.30
N LYS A 113 7.98 -8.44 22.82
CA LYS A 113 9.19 -8.48 23.65
C LYS A 113 8.96 -9.24 24.95
N GLU A 114 7.86 -8.99 25.64
CA GLU A 114 7.51 -9.70 26.89
C GLU A 114 7.30 -11.21 26.69
N LYS A 115 6.76 -11.61 25.54
CA LYS A 115 6.54 -13.02 25.19
C LYS A 115 7.69 -13.64 24.42
N ASN A 116 8.73 -12.87 24.10
CA ASN A 116 9.87 -13.29 23.27
C ASN A 116 9.41 -13.90 21.93
N VAL A 117 8.52 -13.19 21.23
CA VAL A 117 7.96 -13.59 19.93
C VAL A 117 8.49 -12.66 18.84
N PHE A 118 9.02 -13.24 17.76
CA PHE A 118 9.41 -12.48 16.57
C PHE A 118 8.18 -11.84 15.92
N ILE A 119 8.27 -10.54 15.64
CA ILE A 119 7.26 -9.81 14.89
C ILE A 119 7.92 -8.70 14.06
N THR A 120 7.45 -8.50 12.83
CA THR A 120 7.92 -7.40 11.97
C THR A 120 6.82 -6.90 11.04
N GLU A 121 6.97 -5.67 10.55
CA GLU A 121 6.09 -5.06 9.56
C GLU A 121 6.51 -5.43 8.12
N ALA A 122 5.53 -5.70 7.26
CA ALA A 122 5.67 -6.02 5.84
C ALA A 122 5.70 -4.77 4.95
N ILE A 123 6.58 -3.81 5.25
CA ILE A 123 6.99 -2.78 4.27
C ILE A 123 8.02 -3.41 3.33
N TRP A 124 7.55 -4.29 2.45
CA TRP A 124 8.36 -5.11 1.54
C TRP A 124 9.43 -4.35 0.75
N THR A 125 9.22 -3.07 0.44
CA THR A 125 10.19 -2.22 -0.26
C THR A 125 11.50 -2.02 0.51
N ARG A 126 11.47 -2.01 1.84
CA ARG A 126 12.68 -1.91 2.68
C ARG A 126 13.57 -3.13 2.62
N TYR A 127 12.96 -4.29 2.40
CA TYR A 127 13.67 -5.57 2.28
C TYR A 127 14.30 -5.76 0.89
N MET A 128 13.93 -4.96 -0.10
CA MET A 128 14.46 -5.10 -1.45
C MET A 128 15.97 -4.79 -1.48
N PRO A 129 16.81 -5.67 -2.06
CA PRO A 129 18.26 -5.45 -2.13
C PRO A 129 18.63 -4.18 -2.91
N PHE A 130 17.73 -3.71 -3.79
CA PHE A 130 17.95 -2.50 -4.57
C PHE A 130 18.03 -1.22 -3.71
N VAL A 131 17.48 -1.24 -2.49
CA VAL A 131 17.65 -0.15 -1.52
C VAL A 131 19.14 0.09 -1.22
N ARG A 132 19.92 -0.98 -1.08
CA ARG A 132 21.37 -0.88 -0.85
C ARG A 132 22.07 -0.18 -2.01
N THR A 133 21.76 -0.58 -3.24
CA THR A 133 22.32 0.06 -4.45
C THR A 133 21.97 1.54 -4.54
N MET A 134 20.73 1.91 -4.23
CA MET A 134 20.33 3.33 -4.21
C MET A 134 21.11 4.13 -3.17
N LYS A 135 21.25 3.59 -1.95
CA LYS A 135 22.04 4.23 -0.88
C LYS A 135 23.52 4.36 -1.25
N GLU A 136 24.13 3.34 -1.84
CA GLU A 136 25.53 3.36 -2.29
C GLU A 136 25.75 4.43 -3.37
N VAL A 137 24.85 4.53 -4.36
CA VAL A 137 24.94 5.55 -5.41
C VAL A 137 24.74 6.95 -4.84
N LEU A 138 23.78 7.14 -3.93
CA LEU A 138 23.59 8.43 -3.26
C LEU A 138 24.83 8.83 -2.45
N ALA A 139 25.41 7.89 -1.69
CA ALA A 139 26.60 8.09 -0.88
C ALA A 139 27.87 8.33 -1.71
N SER A 140 27.91 7.89 -2.97
CA SER A 140 29.05 8.15 -3.87
C SER A 140 29.24 9.63 -4.21
N GLY A 141 28.23 10.47 -3.96
CA GLY A 141 28.27 11.90 -4.28
C GLY A 141 28.09 12.19 -5.78
N VAL A 142 27.66 11.23 -6.60
CA VAL A 142 27.51 11.40 -8.06
C VAL A 142 26.52 12.50 -8.47
N ILE A 143 25.59 12.88 -7.58
CA ILE A 143 24.67 14.02 -7.76
C ILE A 143 25.03 15.22 -6.89
N GLY A 144 26.22 15.24 -6.29
CA GLY A 144 26.60 16.22 -5.26
C GLY A 144 25.84 16.00 -3.95
N LYS A 145 25.50 17.10 -3.25
CA LYS A 145 24.73 17.04 -2.00
C LYS A 145 23.23 16.93 -2.31
N PRO A 146 22.50 15.92 -1.81
CA PRO A 146 21.05 15.84 -1.96
C PRO A 146 20.37 17.02 -1.26
N VAL A 147 19.39 17.64 -1.93
CA VAL A 147 18.68 18.84 -1.41
C VAL A 147 17.16 18.67 -1.40
N CYS A 148 16.61 17.93 -2.36
CA CYS A 148 15.17 17.75 -2.53
C CYS A 148 14.84 16.33 -2.98
N LEU A 149 13.73 15.80 -2.48
CA LEU A 149 13.15 14.53 -2.89
C LEU A 149 11.70 14.73 -3.31
N SER A 150 11.27 14.07 -4.38
CA SER A 150 9.84 13.90 -4.67
C SER A 150 9.51 12.44 -4.87
N ALA A 151 8.31 12.02 -4.45
CA ALA A 151 7.82 10.68 -4.72
C ALA A 151 6.30 10.66 -4.75
N ASN A 152 5.73 9.79 -5.58
CA ASN A 152 4.29 9.63 -5.65
C ASN A 152 3.87 8.16 -5.72
N LEU A 153 2.67 7.88 -5.24
CA LEU A 153 1.98 6.62 -5.49
C LEU A 153 0.49 6.86 -5.65
N GLY A 154 -0.08 6.39 -6.75
CA GLY A 154 -1.50 6.50 -6.99
C GLY A 154 -2.06 5.40 -7.85
N TYR A 155 -3.29 5.01 -7.51
CA TYR A 155 -4.09 4.04 -8.24
C TYR A 155 -5.55 4.47 -8.23
N ALA A 156 -6.30 4.17 -9.30
CA ALA A 156 -7.76 4.36 -9.33
C ALA A 156 -8.49 3.25 -8.55
N ILE A 157 -8.44 3.31 -7.21
CA ILE A 157 -8.95 2.27 -6.30
C ILE A 157 -10.03 2.75 -5.31
N LYS A 158 -10.53 3.99 -5.46
CA LYS A 158 -11.66 4.53 -4.68
C LYS A 158 -12.89 3.60 -4.64
N GLY A 159 -13.15 2.84 -5.70
CA GLY A 159 -14.27 1.89 -5.76
C GLY A 159 -14.13 0.65 -4.87
N LYS A 160 -13.02 0.48 -4.14
CA LYS A 160 -12.81 -0.67 -3.24
C LYS A 160 -13.30 -0.33 -1.83
N GLU A 161 -14.19 -1.15 -1.28
CA GLU A 161 -14.75 -0.99 0.07
C GLU A 161 -13.68 -0.73 1.14
N ARG A 162 -12.58 -1.52 1.13
CA ARG A 162 -11.44 -1.36 2.07
C ARG A 162 -10.81 0.05 2.07
N MET A 163 -10.97 0.82 1.00
CA MET A 163 -10.38 2.15 0.87
C MET A 163 -11.31 3.24 1.41
N VAL A 164 -12.62 3.01 1.35
CA VAL A 164 -13.64 4.04 1.64
C VAL A 164 -14.48 3.74 2.88
N GLU A 165 -14.20 2.64 3.59
CA GLU A 165 -14.91 2.27 4.81
C GLU A 165 -14.09 2.65 6.07
N PRO A 166 -14.55 3.61 6.87
CA PRO A 166 -13.86 4.01 8.11
C PRO A 166 -13.69 2.87 9.10
N ALA A 167 -14.65 1.94 9.18
CA ALA A 167 -14.56 0.78 10.08
C ALA A 167 -13.40 -0.17 9.70
N LEU A 168 -12.87 -0.10 8.48
CA LEU A 168 -11.74 -0.89 8.00
C LEU A 168 -10.41 -0.12 8.04
N ALA A 169 -10.40 1.08 8.59
CA ALA A 169 -9.28 2.02 8.55
C ALA A 169 -8.81 2.30 7.11
N GLY A 170 -9.77 2.65 6.25
CA GLY A 170 -9.51 3.11 4.88
C GLY A 170 -8.78 4.47 4.84
N GLY A 171 -8.66 5.03 3.64
CA GLY A 171 -7.86 6.23 3.37
C GLY A 171 -6.66 5.95 2.47
N SER A 172 -6.18 6.98 1.78
CA SER A 172 -5.01 6.95 0.93
C SER A 172 -3.71 6.90 1.72
N LEU A 173 -3.63 7.56 2.88
CA LEU A 173 -2.44 7.70 3.70
C LEU A 173 -1.93 6.34 4.20
N LEU A 174 -2.77 5.57 4.90
CA LEU A 174 -2.36 4.27 5.45
C LEU A 174 -2.21 3.19 4.37
N ASP A 175 -2.87 3.30 3.22
CA ASP A 175 -2.73 2.34 2.13
C ASP A 175 -1.58 2.66 1.18
N LEU A 176 -1.51 3.90 0.71
CA LEU A 176 -0.61 4.36 -0.35
C LEU A 176 0.46 5.30 0.20
N GLY A 177 0.11 6.25 1.08
CA GLY A 177 1.01 7.26 1.64
C GLY A 177 2.18 6.69 2.44
N VAL A 178 2.03 5.51 3.05
CA VAL A 178 3.12 4.79 3.70
C VAL A 178 4.30 4.53 2.75
N TYR A 179 4.09 4.33 1.45
CA TYR A 179 5.18 4.05 0.51
C TYR A 179 6.10 5.25 0.23
N PRO A 180 5.59 6.43 -0.20
CA PRO A 180 6.44 7.60 -0.37
C PRO A 180 7.04 8.08 0.96
N LEU A 181 6.35 7.92 2.10
CA LEU A 181 6.94 8.21 3.42
C LEU A 181 8.14 7.30 3.72
N ASN A 182 7.99 5.98 3.53
CA ASN A 182 9.09 5.03 3.70
C ASN A 182 10.22 5.27 2.68
N PHE A 183 9.91 5.67 1.45
CA PHE A 183 10.93 6.03 0.46
C PHE A 183 11.74 7.25 0.90
N ALA A 184 11.09 8.31 1.40
CA ALA A 184 11.75 9.49 1.94
C ALA A 184 12.63 9.13 3.15
N SER A 185 12.11 8.38 4.12
CA SER A 185 12.88 7.89 5.27
C SER A 185 14.11 7.07 4.84
N MET A 186 13.95 6.12 3.91
CA MET A 186 15.07 5.31 3.43
C MET A 186 16.18 6.14 2.77
N MET A 187 15.84 7.20 2.04
CA MET A 187 16.79 7.98 1.25
C MET A 187 17.37 9.16 2.02
N PHE A 188 16.56 9.84 2.82
CA PHE A 188 16.94 11.07 3.52
C PHE A 188 17.17 10.89 5.03
N GLY A 189 16.78 9.74 5.59
CA GLY A 189 16.79 9.49 7.02
C GLY A 189 15.57 10.11 7.70
N ASP A 190 15.68 10.33 9.01
CA ASP A 190 14.52 10.58 9.87
C ASP A 190 14.63 11.85 10.72
N ASP A 191 15.63 12.70 10.43
CA ASP A 191 15.87 14.00 11.08
C ASP A 191 14.86 15.07 10.65
N LEU A 192 13.57 14.79 10.84
CA LEU A 192 12.47 15.68 10.50
C LEU A 192 12.39 16.85 11.49
N LEU A 193 12.29 18.05 10.94
CA LEU A 193 11.93 19.26 11.68
C LEU A 193 10.41 19.44 11.72
N ARG A 194 9.75 19.25 10.58
CA ARG A 194 8.31 19.53 10.41
C ARG A 194 7.70 18.67 9.31
N VAL A 195 6.41 18.37 9.47
CA VAL A 195 5.58 17.72 8.46
C VAL A 195 4.36 18.61 8.20
N GLU A 196 4.04 18.84 6.93
CA GLU A 196 2.83 19.53 6.51
C GLU A 196 2.00 18.61 5.63
N ALA A 197 0.68 18.61 5.83
CA ALA A 197 -0.23 17.77 5.09
C ALA A 197 -1.49 18.52 4.65
N SER A 198 -1.99 18.13 3.49
CA SER A 198 -3.28 18.53 2.95
C SER A 198 -3.89 17.35 2.21
N CYS A 199 -5.21 17.22 2.22
CA CYS A 199 -5.90 16.16 1.51
C CYS A 199 -7.26 16.62 0.96
N THR A 200 -7.85 15.80 0.08
CA THR A 200 -9.30 15.83 -0.17
C THR A 200 -9.96 14.61 0.42
N TYR A 201 -11.28 14.65 0.62
CA TYR A 201 -11.99 13.64 1.40
C TYR A 201 -13.00 12.82 0.59
N THR A 202 -13.21 11.59 1.05
CA THR A 202 -14.37 10.77 0.70
C THR A 202 -15.63 11.34 1.33
N SER A 203 -16.78 10.86 0.88
CA SER A 203 -18.07 11.16 1.52
C SER A 203 -18.15 10.71 2.98
N LYS A 204 -17.26 9.81 3.43
CA LYS A 204 -17.16 9.33 4.82
C LYS A 204 -15.98 9.96 5.59
N HIS A 205 -15.43 11.07 5.10
CA HIS A 205 -14.36 11.82 5.75
C HIS A 205 -13.04 11.04 5.96
N LEU A 206 -12.74 10.14 5.02
CA LEU A 206 -11.40 9.57 4.85
C LEU A 206 -10.64 10.35 3.79
N ASP A 207 -9.33 10.43 3.87
CA ASP A 207 -8.47 11.03 2.86
C ASP A 207 -8.47 10.23 1.55
N GLU A 208 -8.67 10.91 0.41
CA GLU A 208 -8.68 10.31 -0.94
C GLU A 208 -7.36 10.51 -1.68
N GLN A 209 -6.74 11.65 -1.45
CA GLN A 209 -5.46 12.02 -2.00
C GLN A 209 -4.79 12.98 -1.03
N ASP A 210 -3.50 12.76 -0.82
CA ASP A 210 -2.68 13.48 0.13
C ASP A 210 -1.55 14.18 -0.61
N ASN A 211 -1.25 15.40 -0.19
CA ASN A 211 -0.03 16.09 -0.55
C ASN A 211 0.72 16.46 0.73
N LEU A 212 1.95 15.98 0.85
CA LEU A 212 2.75 16.05 2.07
C LEU A 212 4.09 16.75 1.79
N THR A 213 4.49 17.64 2.68
CA THR A 213 5.82 18.25 2.69
C THR A 213 6.54 17.84 3.96
N LEU A 214 7.67 17.14 3.81
CA LEU A 214 8.59 16.85 4.92
C LEU A 214 9.76 17.84 4.89
N ILE A 215 10.03 18.49 6.02
CA ILE A 215 11.13 19.44 6.18
C ILE A 215 12.12 18.82 7.16
N TYR A 216 13.38 18.67 6.74
CA TYR A 216 14.45 18.10 7.54
C TYR A 216 15.22 19.19 8.28
N LYS A 217 15.83 18.85 9.42
CA LYS A 217 16.61 19.78 10.26
C LYS A 217 17.81 20.41 9.56
N ASP A 218 18.36 19.74 8.55
CA ASP A 218 19.47 20.22 7.74
C ASP A 218 19.02 21.04 6.52
N GLY A 219 17.73 21.35 6.41
CA GLY A 219 17.16 22.17 5.34
C GLY A 219 16.77 21.40 4.08
N ARG A 220 17.00 20.07 4.01
CA ARG A 220 16.44 19.25 2.93
C ARG A 220 14.91 19.22 3.01
N MET A 221 14.25 19.01 1.86
CA MET A 221 12.80 18.87 1.79
C MET A 221 12.38 17.67 0.95
N ALA A 222 11.24 17.07 1.29
CA ALA A 222 10.58 16.06 0.46
C ALA A 222 9.13 16.43 0.16
N ALA A 223 8.72 16.32 -1.11
CA ALA A 223 7.35 16.52 -1.58
C ALA A 223 6.74 15.18 -1.98
N LEU A 224 5.70 14.74 -1.27
CA LEU A 224 5.14 13.40 -1.41
C LEU A 224 3.66 13.47 -1.77
N THR A 225 3.23 12.59 -2.67
CA THR A 225 1.82 12.50 -3.07
C THR A 225 1.31 11.07 -2.98
N ALA A 226 0.12 10.88 -2.41
CA ALA A 226 -0.62 9.62 -2.42
C ALA A 226 -2.02 9.87 -2.98
N THR A 227 -2.56 8.96 -3.81
CA THR A 227 -3.94 9.14 -4.31
C THR A 227 -4.64 7.83 -4.65
N MET A 228 -5.86 7.65 -4.16
CA MET A 228 -6.74 6.54 -4.55
C MET A 228 -7.62 6.88 -5.78
N LEU A 229 -7.47 8.08 -6.34
CA LEU A 229 -8.32 8.61 -7.40
C LEU A 229 -7.80 8.31 -8.80
N GLY A 230 -6.49 8.13 -8.97
CA GLY A 230 -5.89 8.04 -10.29
C GLY A 230 -4.55 7.33 -10.30
N THR A 231 -4.19 6.76 -11.44
CA THR A 231 -2.91 6.09 -11.66
C THR A 231 -1.81 7.12 -11.86
N THR A 232 -0.71 7.00 -11.12
CA THR A 232 0.47 7.86 -11.27
C THR A 232 1.64 7.13 -11.94
N ASP A 233 2.72 7.85 -12.26
CA ASP A 233 3.95 7.23 -12.79
C ASP A 233 4.73 6.45 -11.72
N ARG A 234 4.37 6.63 -10.45
CA ARG A 234 4.94 5.99 -9.26
C ARG A 234 6.42 6.28 -9.07
N LYS A 235 6.94 7.36 -9.67
CA LYS A 235 8.36 7.67 -9.64
C LYS A 235 8.78 8.35 -8.34
N GLY A 236 10.07 8.19 -8.05
CA GLY A 236 10.79 8.97 -7.05
C GLY A 236 11.92 9.75 -7.74
N THR A 237 12.15 10.99 -7.34
CA THR A 237 13.28 11.79 -7.82
C THR A 237 14.07 12.32 -6.64
N ILE A 238 15.40 12.22 -6.70
CA ILE A 238 16.29 12.82 -5.72
C ILE A 238 17.18 13.82 -6.43
N VAL A 239 17.04 15.09 -6.08
CA VAL A 239 17.80 16.20 -6.66
C VAL A 239 18.98 16.52 -5.75
N GLY A 240 20.16 16.62 -6.34
CA GLY A 240 21.36 17.10 -5.67
C GLY A 240 21.98 18.29 -6.40
N THR A 241 23.03 18.85 -5.81
CA THR A 241 23.70 20.06 -6.32
C THR A 241 24.40 19.89 -7.67
N GLU A 242 24.67 18.66 -8.10
CA GLU A 242 25.44 18.36 -9.33
C GLU A 242 24.68 17.45 -10.31
N GLY A 243 23.45 17.06 -9.99
CA GLY A 243 22.66 16.13 -10.80
C GLY A 243 21.41 15.64 -10.08
N TYR A 244 20.78 14.60 -10.62
CA TYR A 244 19.61 13.98 -10.00
C TYR A 244 19.47 12.49 -10.33
N LEU A 245 18.74 11.79 -9.48
CA LEU A 245 18.36 10.38 -9.64
C LEU A 245 16.86 10.30 -9.93
N VAL A 246 16.46 9.43 -10.84
CA VAL A 246 15.06 9.03 -11.06
C VAL A 246 14.94 7.55 -10.76
N ILE A 247 14.05 7.22 -9.84
CA ILE A 247 13.69 5.87 -9.43
C ILE A 247 12.35 5.54 -10.10
N ASP A 248 12.38 4.55 -10.99
CA ASP A 248 11.17 3.98 -11.57
C ASP A 248 10.50 3.10 -10.51
N ASN A 249 9.27 3.47 -10.15
CA ASN A 249 8.38 2.74 -9.23
C ASN A 249 8.88 2.65 -7.77
N ILE A 250 8.42 3.56 -6.90
CA ILE A 250 8.83 3.62 -5.49
C ILE A 250 8.21 2.54 -4.59
N ASN A 251 7.12 1.89 -5.04
CA ASN A 251 6.48 0.81 -4.29
C ASN A 251 6.90 -0.59 -4.76
N ASN A 252 7.72 -0.70 -5.80
CA ASN A 252 8.45 -1.90 -6.22
C ASN A 252 9.57 -1.52 -7.19
N PHE A 253 10.73 -1.11 -6.67
CA PHE A 253 11.81 -0.52 -7.44
C PHE A 253 12.19 -1.32 -8.69
N GLU A 254 12.17 -0.67 -9.85
CA GLU A 254 12.49 -1.31 -11.14
C GLU A 254 13.87 -0.92 -11.64
N ARG A 255 14.16 0.38 -11.56
CA ARG A 255 15.38 0.99 -12.10
C ARG A 255 15.65 2.30 -11.40
N MET A 256 16.93 2.64 -11.30
CA MET A 256 17.41 3.97 -10.94
C MET A 256 18.24 4.50 -12.11
N THR A 257 17.98 5.73 -12.55
CA THR A 257 18.73 6.41 -13.60
C THR A 257 19.35 7.69 -13.05
N VAL A 258 20.62 7.91 -13.36
CA VAL A 258 21.42 9.05 -12.87
C VAL A 258 21.64 10.04 -14.01
N TYR A 259 21.41 11.31 -13.73
CA TYR A 259 21.63 12.43 -14.64
C TYR A 259 22.60 13.43 -14.01
N ASP A 260 23.49 14.00 -14.83
CA ASP A 260 24.35 15.11 -14.42
C ASP A 260 23.58 16.45 -14.44
N GLY A 261 24.23 17.53 -14.00
CA GLY A 261 23.69 18.90 -14.02
C GLY A 261 23.47 19.49 -15.42
N LYS A 262 23.77 18.74 -16.49
CA LYS A 262 23.47 19.08 -17.89
C LYS A 262 22.37 18.19 -18.47
N TYR A 263 21.62 17.48 -17.61
CA TYR A 263 20.53 16.56 -17.99
C TYR A 263 20.98 15.37 -18.83
N LYS A 264 22.28 15.07 -18.86
CA LYS A 264 22.79 13.90 -19.56
C LYS A 264 22.69 12.69 -18.63
N LYS A 265 22.08 11.62 -19.13
CA LYS A 265 22.12 10.31 -18.47
C LYS A 265 23.55 9.81 -18.37
N ILE A 266 24.03 9.57 -17.15
CA ILE A 266 25.40 9.10 -16.89
C ILE A 266 25.46 7.66 -16.36
N ALA A 267 24.39 7.16 -15.73
CA ALA A 267 24.31 5.77 -15.27
C ALA A 267 22.86 5.26 -15.20
N SER A 268 22.70 3.94 -15.20
CA SER A 268 21.42 3.27 -14.95
C SER A 268 21.64 1.93 -14.28
N TYR A 269 20.89 1.69 -13.21
CA TYR A 269 20.94 0.47 -12.41
C TYR A 269 19.57 -0.18 -12.48
N LYS A 270 19.51 -1.48 -12.76
CA LYS A 270 18.27 -2.25 -12.81
C LYS A 270 18.17 -3.13 -11.59
N ARG A 271 16.97 -3.33 -11.05
CA ARG A 271 16.76 -4.29 -9.95
C ARG A 271 17.22 -5.71 -10.34
N PRO A 272 17.62 -6.54 -9.35
CA PRO A 272 17.79 -7.97 -9.56
C PRO A 272 16.50 -8.65 -10.02
N ARG A 273 16.63 -9.87 -10.56
CA ARG A 273 15.47 -10.73 -10.84
C ARG A 273 14.78 -11.08 -9.52
N GLN A 274 13.45 -11.03 -9.52
CA GLN A 274 12.60 -11.31 -8.36
C GLN A 274 11.37 -12.14 -8.79
N ILE A 275 10.74 -12.82 -7.84
CA ILE A 275 9.49 -13.56 -8.02
C ILE A 275 8.33 -12.57 -8.03
N THR A 276 8.13 -11.89 -6.90
CA THR A 276 7.15 -10.81 -6.75
C THR A 276 7.81 -9.57 -6.15
N GLY A 277 8.86 -9.75 -5.33
CA GLY A 277 9.47 -8.76 -4.46
C GLY A 277 9.24 -9.09 -2.98
N TYR A 278 8.12 -9.76 -2.67
CA TYR A 278 7.78 -10.16 -1.29
C TYR A 278 8.65 -11.31 -0.78
N GLU A 279 9.41 -12.00 -1.63
CA GLU A 279 10.32 -13.04 -1.17
C GLU A 279 11.45 -12.50 -0.29
N TYR A 280 11.79 -11.21 -0.40
CA TYR A 280 12.87 -10.60 0.38
C TYR A 280 12.47 -10.44 1.85
N GLU A 281 11.25 -10.02 2.15
CA GLU A 281 10.75 -9.96 3.54
C GLU A 281 10.58 -11.35 4.16
N LEU A 282 10.19 -12.36 3.36
CA LEU A 282 10.17 -13.75 3.81
C LEU A 282 11.58 -14.22 4.19
N GLN A 283 12.57 -13.95 3.33
CA GLN A 283 13.97 -14.31 3.58
C GLN A 283 14.53 -13.58 4.81
N ALA A 284 14.19 -12.30 5.01
CA ALA A 284 14.56 -11.56 6.22
C ALA A 284 13.92 -12.17 7.47
N CYS A 285 12.62 -12.52 7.44
CA CYS A 285 11.96 -13.21 8.54
C CYS A 285 12.64 -14.55 8.87
N ARG A 286 12.99 -15.33 7.84
CA ARG A 286 13.71 -16.60 8.03
C ARG A 286 15.07 -16.38 8.68
N MET A 287 15.83 -15.39 8.21
CA MET A 287 17.12 -15.04 8.79
C MET A 287 16.99 -14.61 10.25
N ALA A 288 16.01 -13.76 10.57
CA ALA A 288 15.76 -13.32 11.94
C ALA A 288 15.41 -14.51 12.86
N LEU A 289 14.52 -15.41 12.42
CA LEU A 289 14.17 -16.61 13.17
C LEU A 289 15.35 -17.56 13.37
N GLU A 290 16.18 -17.77 12.36
CA GLU A 290 17.39 -18.61 12.45
C GLU A 290 18.44 -18.05 13.42
N ASN A 291 18.49 -16.72 13.57
CA ASN A 291 19.40 -16.04 14.49
C ASN A 291 18.78 -15.73 15.86
N GLY A 292 17.51 -16.07 16.08
CA GLY A 292 16.79 -15.78 17.33
C GLY A 292 16.52 -14.29 17.57
N TRP A 293 16.43 -13.49 16.50
CA TRP A 293 16.08 -12.07 16.59
C TRP A 293 14.57 -11.88 16.77
N LEU A 294 14.19 -10.76 17.37
CA LEU A 294 12.78 -10.38 17.57
C LEU A 294 12.21 -9.50 16.45
N GLU A 295 13.07 -9.02 15.56
CA GLU A 295 12.75 -8.09 14.47
C GLU A 295 13.69 -8.31 13.28
N CYS A 296 13.36 -7.71 12.14
CA CYS A 296 14.23 -7.67 10.98
C CYS A 296 15.05 -6.36 10.96
N PRO A 297 16.37 -6.40 10.71
CA PRO A 297 17.19 -5.18 10.64
C PRO A 297 16.75 -4.18 9.55
N GLU A 298 16.07 -4.65 8.51
CA GLU A 298 15.53 -3.82 7.43
C GLU A 298 14.31 -3.00 7.84
N MET A 299 13.55 -3.46 8.85
CA MET A 299 12.38 -2.78 9.40
C MET A 299 12.29 -3.05 10.91
N THR A 300 13.02 -2.22 11.66
CA THR A 300 13.04 -2.33 13.12
C THR A 300 11.71 -1.90 13.74
N HIS A 301 11.44 -2.34 14.96
CA HIS A 301 10.27 -1.92 15.75
C HIS A 301 10.24 -0.40 15.90
N ASP A 302 11.40 0.22 16.15
CA ASP A 302 11.53 1.68 16.25
C ASP A 302 11.17 2.39 14.95
N GLU A 303 11.52 1.80 13.80
CA GLU A 303 11.17 2.35 12.48
C GLU A 303 9.66 2.30 12.21
N THR A 304 9.01 1.17 12.52
CA THR A 304 7.55 1.07 12.43
C THR A 304 6.86 2.06 13.36
N ILE A 305 7.30 2.18 14.61
CA ILE A 305 6.75 3.14 15.58
C ILE A 305 6.89 4.57 15.05
N ARG A 306 8.07 4.92 14.51
CA ARG A 306 8.32 6.25 13.94
C ARG A 306 7.41 6.53 12.76
N MET A 307 7.24 5.56 11.86
CA MET A 307 6.36 5.72 10.70
C MET A 307 4.90 5.93 11.12
N MET A 308 4.42 5.18 12.11
CA MET A 308 3.08 5.38 12.68
C MET A 308 2.93 6.73 13.37
N ARG A 309 3.97 7.21 14.06
CA ARG A 309 3.97 8.57 14.63
C ARG A 309 3.85 9.65 13.55
N ILE A 310 4.55 9.50 12.43
CA ILE A 310 4.43 10.42 11.28
C ILE A 310 3.01 10.37 10.71
N CYS A 311 2.45 9.18 10.51
CA CYS A 311 1.06 9.02 10.08
C CYS A 311 0.09 9.69 11.06
N ASP A 312 0.26 9.54 12.37
CA ASP A 312 -0.59 10.20 13.37
C ASP A 312 -0.49 11.73 13.33
N VAL A 313 0.72 12.28 13.13
CA VAL A 313 0.92 13.72 12.92
C VAL A 313 0.15 14.21 11.69
N ILE A 314 0.24 13.48 10.58
CA ILE A 314 -0.49 13.82 9.34
C ILE A 314 -2.00 13.74 9.59
N ARG A 315 -2.49 12.62 10.15
CA ARG A 315 -3.92 12.40 10.44
C ARG A 315 -4.52 13.48 11.34
N ARG A 316 -3.76 13.99 12.32
CA ARG A 316 -4.16 15.14 13.14
C ARG A 316 -4.33 16.42 12.31
N GLN A 317 -3.43 16.70 11.37
CA GLN A 317 -3.53 17.88 10.51
C GLN A 317 -4.72 17.80 9.54
N ILE A 318 -5.01 16.61 9.02
CA ILE A 318 -6.08 16.38 8.04
C ILE A 318 -7.40 15.90 8.67
N GLY A 319 -7.52 15.85 9.99
CA GLY A 319 -8.79 15.51 10.66
C GLY A 319 -9.34 14.09 10.45
N VAL A 320 -8.54 13.14 9.95
CA VAL A 320 -9.00 11.76 9.70
C VAL A 320 -8.92 10.93 10.99
N ILE A 321 -10.08 10.64 11.59
CA ILE A 321 -10.23 9.88 12.83
C ILE A 321 -11.09 8.64 12.55
N TYR A 322 -10.66 7.47 13.03
CA TYR A 322 -11.40 6.24 12.81
C TYR A 322 -12.49 6.02 13.88
N PRO A 323 -13.60 5.33 13.58
CA PRO A 323 -14.73 5.17 14.51
C PRO A 323 -14.40 4.43 15.81
N PHE A 324 -13.35 3.62 15.81
CA PHE A 324 -12.86 2.87 16.97
C PHE A 324 -11.79 3.64 17.77
N GLU A 325 -11.47 4.87 17.37
CA GLU A 325 -10.67 5.81 18.15
C GLU A 325 -11.63 6.74 18.90
N ASN A 326 -11.33 7.07 20.16
CA ASN A 326 -12.24 7.76 21.10
C ASN A 326 -12.45 9.26 20.76
N GLY A 327 -12.74 9.58 19.50
CA GLY A 327 -12.98 10.94 19.02
C GLY A 327 -11.73 11.75 18.69
N SER A 328 -10.53 11.17 18.82
CA SER A 328 -9.27 11.81 18.42
C SER A 328 -8.23 10.76 17.99
N VAL A 329 -7.29 11.19 17.12
CA VAL A 329 -6.05 10.44 16.92
C VAL A 329 -5.28 10.46 18.24
N PRO A 330 -4.85 9.30 18.79
CA PRO A 330 -4.16 9.25 20.07
C PRO A 330 -2.97 10.23 20.14
N ASP A 331 -2.81 10.88 21.29
CA ASP A 331 -1.67 11.77 21.54
C ASP A 331 -0.35 10.98 21.42
N PRO A 332 0.75 11.63 20.98
CA PRO A 332 2.05 11.00 20.99
C PRO A 332 2.38 10.43 22.37
N VAL A 333 2.83 9.17 22.41
CA VAL A 333 3.19 8.52 23.68
C VAL A 333 4.45 9.20 24.24
N LYS A 334 4.34 9.79 25.43
CA LYS A 334 5.48 10.36 26.15
C LYS A 334 6.43 9.22 26.56
N VAL A 335 7.70 9.30 26.15
CA VAL A 335 8.74 8.38 26.63
C VAL A 335 9.31 8.97 27.91
N GLU A 336 9.51 8.16 28.95
CA GLU A 336 10.13 8.64 30.20
C GLU A 336 11.59 9.07 29.93
N GLU A 337 11.99 10.24 30.44
CA GLU A 337 13.36 10.76 30.37
C GLU A 337 14.34 9.72 30.93
N GLY A 338 15.19 9.14 30.07
CA GLY A 338 16.23 8.19 30.48
C GLY A 338 16.24 6.85 29.75
N ALA A 339 15.26 6.57 28.88
CA ALA A 339 15.37 5.46 27.93
C ALA A 339 16.37 5.82 26.81
N THR A 340 17.42 5.03 26.64
CA THR A 340 18.55 5.26 25.70
C THR A 340 18.19 5.05 24.22
N SER A 341 17.02 5.49 23.75
CA SER A 341 16.73 5.57 22.32
C SER A 341 16.76 7.03 21.87
N GLN A 342 17.47 7.30 20.78
CA GLN A 342 17.59 8.63 20.16
C GLN A 342 16.29 9.06 19.46
N VAL A 343 15.14 8.87 20.10
CA VAL A 343 13.82 9.02 19.47
C VAL A 343 13.03 10.13 20.14
N GLU A 344 13.59 11.34 20.16
CA GLU A 344 12.81 12.54 20.47
C GLU A 344 13.27 13.71 19.62
N GLU A 345 12.58 13.96 18.51
CA GLU A 345 12.17 15.32 18.21
C GLU A 345 10.66 15.41 18.18
N VAL A 346 10.18 16.46 18.81
CA VAL A 346 8.89 17.04 18.52
C VAL A 346 8.90 17.40 17.03
N ILE A 347 8.25 16.59 16.20
CA ILE A 347 7.80 17.08 14.89
C ILE A 347 6.83 18.19 15.24
N GLU A 348 7.24 19.44 15.07
CA GLU A 348 6.36 20.57 15.31
C GLU A 348 5.14 20.41 14.40
N ILE A 349 3.98 20.18 15.04
CA ILE A 349 2.70 20.31 14.38
C ILE A 349 2.60 21.81 14.08
N SER A 350 2.67 22.19 12.80
CA SER A 350 2.37 23.57 12.40
C SER A 350 1.04 23.95 13.04
N PRO A 351 0.98 25.04 13.85
CA PRO A 351 -0.30 25.54 14.30
C PRO A 351 -1.15 25.84 13.07
N GLU A 352 -2.43 25.46 13.15
CA GLU A 352 -3.46 25.61 12.12
C GLU A 352 -3.21 26.85 11.26
N LEU A 353 -2.99 26.65 9.96
CA LEU A 353 -3.07 27.76 9.03
C LEU A 353 -4.54 28.21 9.05
N GLN A 354 -4.84 29.24 9.84
CA GLN A 354 -6.09 29.97 9.71
C GLN A 354 -6.11 30.54 8.29
N ILE A 355 -6.77 29.84 7.37
CA ILE A 355 -7.16 30.42 6.10
C ILE A 355 -8.19 31.47 6.48
N ALA A 356 -7.74 32.73 6.53
CA ALA A 356 -8.64 33.87 6.59
C ALA A 356 -9.67 33.71 5.45
N PRO A 357 -10.96 33.97 5.67
CA PRO A 357 -11.92 34.01 4.59
C PRO A 357 -11.36 34.94 3.51
N GLN A 358 -11.26 34.46 2.27
CA GLN A 358 -10.93 35.35 1.16
C GLN A 358 -12.08 36.35 1.00
N GLU A 359 -11.93 37.52 1.60
CA GLU A 359 -12.65 38.71 1.16
C GLU A 359 -11.87 39.31 -0.02
N ASP A 360 -12.58 39.44 -1.14
CA ASP A 360 -12.19 40.07 -2.41
C ASP A 360 -11.11 39.40 -3.27
N ALA A 361 -11.55 38.39 -4.03
CA ALA A 361 -11.00 38.09 -5.35
C ALA A 361 -11.51 39.11 -6.39
N THR A 362 -11.10 40.38 -6.27
CA THR A 362 -11.24 41.38 -7.34
C THR A 362 -9.96 42.22 -7.46
N LEU A 363 -8.84 41.58 -7.73
CA LEU A 363 -7.69 42.27 -8.30
C LEU A 363 -7.05 41.35 -9.34
N PHE A 364 -6.61 41.92 -10.46
CA PHE A 364 -6.15 41.29 -11.69
C PHE A 364 -7.27 40.93 -12.68
N MET A 365 -7.75 41.94 -13.41
CA MET A 365 -7.96 41.90 -14.87
C MET A 365 -8.30 43.32 -15.36
N GLU A 366 -7.30 44.19 -15.44
CA GLU A 366 -7.35 45.33 -16.37
C GLU A 366 -6.00 45.44 -17.10
N GLY A 367 -5.97 44.92 -18.32
CA GLY A 367 -4.94 45.08 -19.33
C GLY A 367 -5.59 44.88 -20.70
N PRO A 368 -5.18 45.63 -21.74
CA PRO A 368 -6.03 45.88 -22.90
C PRO A 368 -6.21 44.63 -23.77
N VAL A 369 -7.45 44.42 -24.22
CA VAL A 369 -7.83 43.44 -25.23
C VAL A 369 -7.21 43.85 -26.56
N ALA A 370 -6.29 43.04 -27.10
CA ALA A 370 -5.84 43.14 -28.47
C ALA A 370 -6.79 42.37 -29.39
N ASP A 371 -7.12 43.02 -30.50
CA ASP A 371 -8.11 42.66 -31.51
C ASP A 371 -7.90 41.29 -32.17
N ALA A 372 -8.99 40.57 -32.40
CA ALA A 372 -9.00 39.25 -33.01
C ALA A 372 -9.10 39.39 -34.54
N GLY A 373 -7.97 39.23 -35.23
CA GLY A 373 -7.91 39.08 -36.69
C GLY A 373 -7.93 37.62 -37.11
N ASP A 374 -8.93 37.27 -37.93
CA ASP A 374 -9.22 36.01 -38.64
C ASP A 374 -8.09 34.95 -38.74
N ALA A 375 -8.33 33.78 -38.16
CA ALA A 375 -7.60 32.55 -38.46
C ALA A 375 -8.37 31.71 -39.50
N GLN A 376 -7.91 31.71 -40.76
CA GLN A 376 -8.38 30.80 -41.79
C GLN A 376 -7.90 29.37 -41.53
N VAL A 377 -8.84 28.44 -41.62
CA VAL A 377 -8.65 26.98 -41.65
C VAL A 377 -8.08 26.60 -43.02
N ILE A 378 -6.90 25.95 -43.04
CA ILE A 378 -6.40 25.28 -44.25
C ILE A 378 -6.42 23.77 -43.97
N ALA A 379 -7.42 23.10 -44.55
CA ALA A 379 -7.42 21.66 -44.76
C ALA A 379 -6.53 21.34 -45.97
N GLY A 380 -5.69 20.32 -45.88
CA GLY A 380 -4.85 19.88 -46.98
C GLY A 380 -4.75 18.37 -47.06
N GLU A 381 -5.36 17.80 -48.08
CA GLU A 381 -4.97 16.60 -48.85
C GLU A 381 -5.75 16.66 -50.19
N PRO A 382 -5.38 15.93 -51.26
CA PRO A 382 -4.05 15.49 -51.72
C PRO A 382 -3.83 15.79 -53.23
N GLU A 383 -2.59 15.77 -53.75
CA GLU A 383 -2.33 15.64 -55.21
C GLU A 383 -0.91 15.07 -55.44
N THR A 384 -0.80 13.82 -55.90
CA THR A 384 -0.55 13.34 -57.29
C THR A 384 0.92 13.26 -57.70
N ALA A 385 1.21 12.17 -58.39
CA ALA A 385 2.53 11.66 -58.74
C ALA A 385 3.12 12.35 -59.99
N GLU A 386 4.45 12.51 -60.00
CA GLU A 386 5.25 12.33 -61.22
C GLU A 386 6.53 11.57 -60.89
N ALA A 387 6.82 10.60 -61.76
CA ALA A 387 8.02 9.81 -61.77
C ALA A 387 9.04 10.47 -62.71
N ASP A 388 10.32 10.49 -62.32
CA ASP A 388 11.39 10.31 -63.29
C ASP A 388 12.57 9.55 -62.66
N GLY A 389 13.10 8.62 -63.43
CA GLY A 389 14.10 7.67 -62.99
C GLY A 389 15.53 8.14 -63.24
N SER A 390 16.46 7.60 -62.47
CA SER A 390 17.68 7.07 -63.08
C SER A 390 18.29 6.01 -62.18
N MET A 391 18.56 4.87 -62.80
CA MET A 391 19.29 3.74 -62.26
C MET A 391 20.77 4.07 -62.16
N ILE A 392 21.44 3.64 -61.08
CA ILE A 392 22.77 3.02 -61.21
C ILE A 392 22.90 1.90 -60.17
N ALA A 393 23.24 0.72 -60.69
CA ALA A 393 23.41 -0.54 -60.00
C ALA A 393 24.77 -0.65 -59.27
N GLY A 394 24.80 -1.50 -58.24
CA GLY A 394 26.02 -1.94 -57.56
C GLY A 394 25.72 -2.96 -56.45
N GLU A 395 25.38 -4.18 -56.82
CA GLU A 395 25.44 -5.37 -55.94
C GLU A 395 26.90 -5.89 -55.81
N PRO A 396 27.20 -7.00 -55.10
CA PRO A 396 26.96 -7.30 -53.68
C PRO A 396 28.25 -7.84 -53.02
N ILE A 397 28.27 -8.00 -51.69
CA ILE A 397 29.12 -9.03 -51.06
C ILE A 397 28.27 -9.81 -50.06
N ALA A 398 28.25 -11.11 -50.25
CA ALA A 398 27.49 -12.12 -49.53
C ALA A 398 28.37 -12.98 -48.62
N ALA A 399 27.67 -13.74 -47.76
CA ALA A 399 28.04 -14.98 -47.04
C ALA A 399 28.80 -14.80 -45.71
N ALA A 400 28.48 -15.49 -44.60
CA ALA A 400 27.57 -16.61 -44.29
C ALA A 400 27.25 -16.55 -42.77
N ASP A 401 26.02 -16.81 -42.31
CA ASP A 401 25.46 -18.11 -41.88
C ASP A 401 26.30 -18.81 -40.78
N ALA A 402 25.81 -19.32 -39.64
CA ALA A 402 24.48 -19.67 -39.16
C ALA A 402 24.53 -19.82 -37.62
N SER A 403 23.40 -19.63 -36.92
CA SER A 403 22.73 -20.71 -36.16
C SER A 403 21.70 -20.16 -35.18
N ALA A 404 20.52 -20.77 -35.24
CA ALA A 404 19.31 -20.52 -34.50
C ALA A 404 19.46 -20.63 -32.97
N GLY A 405 18.68 -19.81 -32.27
CA GLY A 405 18.37 -19.94 -30.85
C GLY A 405 17.15 -19.08 -30.55
N SER A 406 15.98 -19.71 -30.58
CA SER A 406 14.65 -19.14 -30.37
C SER A 406 14.57 -18.14 -29.21
N GLU A 407 14.24 -16.90 -29.52
CA GLU A 407 13.74 -15.92 -28.56
C GLU A 407 12.31 -16.32 -28.14
N GLN A 408 12.17 -16.82 -26.92
CA GLN A 408 10.91 -16.76 -26.19
C GLN A 408 10.96 -15.54 -25.28
N ALA A 409 10.35 -14.45 -25.74
CA ALA A 409 9.92 -13.35 -24.89
C ALA A 409 8.98 -13.93 -23.82
N GLY A 410 9.40 -13.87 -22.56
CA GLY A 410 8.55 -14.22 -21.42
C GLY A 410 7.44 -13.17 -21.26
N PRO A 411 6.23 -13.56 -20.83
CA PRO A 411 5.11 -12.65 -20.80
C PRO A 411 5.31 -11.57 -19.72
N ASP A 412 5.07 -10.34 -20.15
CA ASP A 412 4.90 -9.15 -19.34
C ASP A 412 3.60 -9.30 -18.53
N MET A 413 3.70 -9.36 -17.20
CA MET A 413 2.57 -9.60 -16.29
C MET A 413 2.21 -8.30 -15.60
N THR A 414 1.44 -7.44 -16.27
CA THR A 414 0.85 -6.22 -15.67
C THR A 414 -0.67 -6.16 -15.71
N GLU A 415 -1.38 -7.16 -16.22
CA GLU A 415 -2.85 -7.17 -16.23
C GLU A 415 -3.40 -8.58 -16.00
N GLU A 416 -3.48 -9.05 -14.75
CA GLU A 416 -4.36 -10.18 -14.41
C GLU A 416 -4.61 -10.24 -12.89
N ALA A 417 -5.35 -9.25 -12.40
CA ALA A 417 -5.98 -9.34 -11.08
C ALA A 417 -7.26 -8.51 -10.97
N PHE A 418 -7.96 -8.19 -12.06
CA PHE A 418 -9.32 -7.63 -12.01
C PHE A 418 -10.09 -7.97 -13.28
N ALA A 419 -10.79 -9.10 -13.29
CA ALA A 419 -11.88 -9.35 -14.24
C ALA A 419 -12.96 -10.19 -13.54
N VAL A 420 -14.13 -9.56 -13.34
CA VAL A 420 -15.37 -10.25 -13.00
C VAL A 420 -15.97 -10.76 -14.30
N SER A 421 -16.26 -12.06 -14.33
CA SER A 421 -16.93 -12.74 -15.43
C SER A 421 -18.41 -12.31 -15.51
N GLU A 422 -18.77 -11.49 -16.49
CA GLU A 422 -20.11 -11.50 -17.05
C GLU A 422 -20.11 -12.41 -18.28
N LYS A 423 -20.79 -13.56 -18.17
CA LYS A 423 -21.16 -14.37 -19.33
C LYS A 423 -22.56 -13.94 -19.74
N THR A 424 -22.64 -13.25 -20.86
CA THR A 424 -23.82 -13.22 -21.73
C THR A 424 -24.02 -14.62 -22.29
N GLY A 425 -25.15 -15.23 -21.94
CA GLY A 425 -25.66 -16.44 -22.59
C GLY A 425 -26.95 -16.07 -23.28
N GLU A 426 -26.92 -15.98 -24.60
CA GLU A 426 -28.09 -16.09 -25.45
C GLU A 426 -28.68 -17.49 -25.27
N SER A 427 -29.95 -17.59 -24.87
CA SER A 427 -30.79 -18.71 -25.32
C SER A 427 -32.23 -18.27 -25.42
N GLU A 428 -32.77 -18.51 -26.60
CA GLU A 428 -34.10 -18.20 -27.11
C GLU A 428 -35.24 -18.68 -26.21
N THR A 429 -36.28 -17.85 -26.08
CA THR A 429 -37.62 -18.26 -25.67
C THR A 429 -38.33 -19.02 -26.80
N PRO A 430 -39.34 -19.85 -26.48
CA PRO A 430 -40.70 -19.33 -26.68
C PRO A 430 -41.70 -19.69 -25.57
N THR A 431 -42.43 -18.65 -25.17
CA THR A 431 -43.89 -18.52 -24.96
C THR A 431 -44.77 -19.78 -24.81
N GLU A 432 -45.51 -19.86 -23.69
CA GLU A 432 -46.97 -20.09 -23.60
C GLU A 432 -47.38 -19.99 -22.10
N VAL A 433 -48.05 -18.91 -21.68
CA VAL A 433 -49.50 -18.79 -21.41
C VAL A 433 -50.06 -19.92 -20.53
N LEU A 434 -50.49 -19.59 -19.30
CA LEU A 434 -51.84 -19.86 -18.80
C LEU A 434 -52.08 -19.21 -17.42
N THR A 435 -53.19 -18.50 -17.39
CA THR A 435 -53.91 -17.93 -16.26
C THR A 435 -54.44 -19.01 -15.31
N GLU A 436 -54.59 -18.69 -14.01
CA GLU A 436 -55.84 -18.83 -13.22
C GLU A 436 -55.57 -18.81 -11.69
N THR A 437 -56.21 -17.85 -11.01
CA THR A 437 -56.69 -17.99 -9.62
C THR A 437 -58.18 -18.36 -9.69
N PRO A 438 -58.73 -19.16 -8.75
CA PRO A 438 -59.51 -18.54 -7.66
C PRO A 438 -59.58 -19.29 -6.28
N THR A 439 -59.58 -18.50 -5.20
CA THR A 439 -60.61 -18.37 -4.13
C THR A 439 -60.91 -19.47 -3.07
N GLU A 440 -60.77 -19.07 -1.78
CA GLU A 440 -61.49 -19.39 -0.50
C GLU A 440 -61.49 -20.83 0.08
N VAL A 441 -61.55 -21.11 1.40
CA VAL A 441 -62.35 -20.58 2.52
C VAL A 441 -61.66 -20.79 3.90
N LEU A 442 -61.98 -19.87 4.82
CA LEU A 442 -61.79 -19.70 6.26
C LEU A 442 -61.86 -20.94 7.20
N THR A 443 -61.16 -20.88 8.35
CA THR A 443 -61.80 -20.78 9.68
C THR A 443 -60.84 -20.20 10.73
N ASP A 444 -61.43 -19.39 11.59
CA ASP A 444 -60.91 -18.48 12.59
C ASP A 444 -60.87 -19.15 13.99
N THR A 445 -59.98 -18.68 14.87
CA THR A 445 -60.24 -18.47 16.32
C THR A 445 -59.02 -17.78 16.96
N SER A 446 -59.05 -16.44 16.93
CA SER A 446 -58.98 -15.51 18.09
C SER A 446 -58.37 -16.05 19.42
N THR A 447 -57.47 -15.37 20.15
CA THR A 447 -57.60 -14.01 20.73
C THR A 447 -56.26 -13.48 21.30
N GLU A 448 -56.00 -12.22 20.92
CA GLU A 448 -55.25 -11.07 21.47
C GLU A 448 -54.62 -11.02 22.90
N THR A 449 -53.35 -10.56 22.91
CA THR A 449 -52.64 -9.65 23.88
C THR A 449 -53.42 -8.33 24.15
N PRO A 450 -53.15 -7.44 25.17
CA PRO A 450 -51.83 -6.75 25.32
C PRO A 450 -51.42 -6.12 26.69
N ALA A 451 -50.10 -5.84 26.78
CA ALA A 451 -49.40 -4.62 27.23
C ALA A 451 -49.40 -4.05 28.68
N ALA A 452 -48.18 -3.56 29.02
CA ALA A 452 -47.80 -2.33 29.73
C ALA A 452 -47.29 -2.39 31.19
N ALA A 453 -46.11 -1.79 31.40
CA ALA A 453 -45.37 -1.50 32.64
C ALA A 453 -45.86 -0.18 33.30
N PRO A 454 -45.20 0.48 34.31
CA PRO A 454 -44.04 0.13 35.17
C PRO A 454 -44.19 0.52 36.69
N ALA A 455 -43.06 0.45 37.43
CA ALA A 455 -42.68 1.16 38.68
C ALA A 455 -42.96 0.51 40.06
N GLU A 456 -41.89 0.21 40.83
CA GLU A 456 -41.50 0.87 42.10
C GLU A 456 -40.30 0.15 42.79
N VAL A 457 -39.49 0.94 43.51
CA VAL A 457 -38.29 0.66 44.33
C VAL A 457 -38.53 1.40 45.67
N PRO A 458 -37.86 1.20 46.83
CA PRO A 458 -37.12 0.08 47.46
C PRO A 458 -37.60 -0.25 48.92
N ALA A 459 -37.00 -1.25 49.58
CA ALA A 459 -36.85 -1.27 51.05
C ALA A 459 -35.58 -2.02 51.52
N ALA A 460 -34.63 -1.24 52.04
CA ALA A 460 -33.75 -1.35 53.22
C ALA A 460 -33.17 -2.68 53.80
N ALA A 461 -32.00 -2.47 54.43
CA ALA A 461 -31.25 -3.23 55.46
C ALA A 461 -30.40 -4.41 54.93
N ASP A 462 -29.08 -4.52 55.18
CA ASP A 462 -28.14 -3.93 56.16
C ASP A 462 -26.78 -3.59 55.51
#